data_AF-A0A3E1DG70-F1
#
_entry.id   AF-A0A3E1DG70-F1
#
_cell.length_a   1.000
_cell.length_b   1.000
_cell.length_c   1.000
_cell.angle_alpha   90.00
_cell.angle_beta   90.00
_cell.angle_gamma   90.00
#
_symmetry.space_group_name_H-M   'P 1'
#
loop_
_entity.id
_entity.type
_entity.pdbx_description
1 polymer ?
#
loop_
_entity_poly.entity_id
_entity_poly.type
_entity_poly.pdbx_seq_one_letter_code
_entity_poly.pdbx_strand_id
1 'polypeptide(L)'
;MTIKTKVKASDPVKTDKAKTKKIAKVALMPCTNAAAVVAEYAKVFGEQNVQALMEELRPHMDSVNNGDLQHCEAMLVGQAHALQSIFMNLSRRAVNQEYLKQYEMYLRLALKAQNQSRMTLETLAKIKNPPVVFAKQANINQGSGNQQVNNGTPAPASHAAKNINQQNELLEVQHGSETMDTRAAGTAIGKDKAMATLD
;
A
#
# COMPACT_ATOMS: atom_id res chain seq x y z
N MET A 1 -71.15 18.19 4.57
CA MET A 1 -70.89 17.12 3.57
C MET A 1 -69.40 16.83 3.63
N THR A 2 -68.99 15.80 4.37
CA THR A 2 -67.58 15.55 4.71
C THR A 2 -67.16 14.23 4.07
N ILE A 3 -66.38 14.29 3.00
CA ILE A 3 -65.86 13.11 2.31
C ILE A 3 -64.60 12.66 3.07
N LYS A 4 -64.72 11.59 3.86
CA LYS A 4 -63.56 10.89 4.44
C LYS A 4 -63.02 9.90 3.42
N THR A 5 -61.98 10.29 2.69
CA THR A 5 -61.22 9.37 1.84
C THR A 5 -60.41 8.43 2.72
N LYS A 6 -60.85 7.17 2.82
CA LYS A 6 -60.16 6.12 3.56
C LYS A 6 -58.93 5.69 2.74
N VAL A 7 -57.75 6.22 3.10
CA VAL A 7 -56.47 5.75 2.55
C VAL A 7 -56.29 4.29 2.98
N LYS A 8 -56.33 3.40 1.99
CA LYS A 8 -56.11 1.96 2.16
C LYS A 8 -54.62 1.78 2.49
N ALA A 9 -54.33 1.37 3.72
CA ALA A 9 -52.97 1.04 4.14
C ALA A 9 -52.43 -0.03 3.19
N SER A 10 -51.33 0.29 2.51
CA SER A 10 -50.58 -0.66 1.68
C SER A 10 -50.06 -1.78 2.57
N ASP A 11 -50.40 -3.02 2.23
CA ASP A 11 -49.94 -4.21 2.92
C ASP A 11 -48.39 -4.23 3.00
N PRO A 12 -47.79 -4.63 4.14
CA PRO A 12 -46.35 -4.75 4.25
C PRO A 12 -45.87 -5.82 3.26
N VAL A 13 -44.98 -5.43 2.36
CA VAL A 13 -44.27 -6.33 1.45
C VAL A 13 -43.65 -7.45 2.30
N LYS A 14 -44.22 -8.65 2.24
CA LYS A 14 -43.63 -9.85 2.84
C LYS A 14 -42.40 -10.21 2.02
N THR A 15 -41.29 -9.54 2.30
CA THR A 15 -40.01 -9.84 1.67
C THR A 15 -39.57 -11.22 2.18
N ASP A 16 -39.58 -12.19 1.28
CA ASP A 16 -39.07 -13.53 1.52
C ASP A 16 -37.60 -13.42 1.98
N LYS A 17 -37.36 -13.61 3.29
CA LYS A 17 -36.05 -13.41 3.93
C LYS A 17 -34.93 -14.18 3.21
N ALA A 18 -35.25 -15.34 2.62
CA ALA A 18 -34.30 -16.13 1.86
C ALA A 18 -33.90 -15.45 0.53
N LYS A 19 -34.87 -14.84 -0.18
CA LYS A 19 -34.59 -14.04 -1.39
C LYS A 19 -33.81 -12.78 -1.05
N THR A 20 -34.17 -12.06 0.01
CA THR A 20 -33.44 -10.86 0.46
C THR A 20 -31.98 -11.17 0.77
N LYS A 21 -31.72 -12.27 1.50
CA LYS A 21 -30.36 -12.69 1.85
C LYS A 21 -29.55 -13.10 0.61
N LYS A 22 -30.17 -13.76 -0.37
CA LYS A 22 -29.51 -14.12 -1.64
C LYS A 22 -29.14 -12.87 -2.45
N ILE A 23 -30.05 -11.91 -2.58
CA ILE A 23 -29.80 -10.65 -3.30
C ILE A 23 -28.66 -9.87 -2.63
N ALA A 24 -28.67 -9.74 -1.30
CA ALA A 24 -27.60 -9.09 -0.57
C ALA A 24 -26.25 -9.78 -0.77
N LYS A 25 -26.23 -11.13 -0.77
CA LYS A 25 -25.00 -11.89 -1.03
C LYS A 25 -24.45 -11.61 -2.43
N VAL A 26 -25.30 -11.56 -3.45
CA VAL A 26 -24.88 -11.25 -4.83
C VAL A 26 -24.37 -9.82 -4.96
N ALA A 27 -25.04 -8.85 -4.33
CA ALA A 27 -24.62 -7.45 -4.34
C ALA A 27 -23.27 -7.19 -3.64
N LEU A 28 -22.89 -8.04 -2.69
CA LEU A 28 -21.60 -7.96 -1.99
C LEU A 28 -20.51 -8.83 -2.61
N MET A 29 -20.80 -9.60 -3.66
CA MET A 29 -19.76 -10.35 -4.36
C MET A 29 -18.84 -9.37 -5.12
N PRO A 30 -17.52 -9.46 -4.94
CA PRO A 30 -16.56 -8.56 -5.61
C PRO A 30 -16.71 -8.56 -7.13
N CYS A 31 -16.94 -9.73 -7.73
CA CYS A 31 -17.13 -9.86 -9.18
C CYS A 31 -18.38 -9.14 -9.69
N THR A 32 -19.48 -9.15 -8.94
CA THR A 32 -20.73 -8.44 -9.32
C THR A 32 -20.49 -6.93 -9.42
N ASN A 33 -19.87 -6.35 -8.39
CA ASN A 33 -19.62 -4.91 -8.37
C ASN A 33 -18.59 -4.50 -9.41
N ALA A 34 -17.53 -5.28 -9.58
CA ALA A 34 -16.54 -5.05 -10.62
C ALA A 34 -17.18 -5.14 -12.02
N ALA A 35 -17.97 -6.18 -12.30
CA ALA A 35 -18.65 -6.35 -13.58
C ALA A 35 -19.60 -5.19 -13.91
N ALA A 36 -20.36 -4.70 -12.92
CA ALA A 36 -21.25 -3.57 -13.12
C ALA A 36 -20.48 -2.29 -13.52
N VAL A 37 -19.34 -2.02 -12.89
CA VAL A 37 -18.51 -0.88 -13.26
C VAL A 37 -17.86 -1.11 -14.63
N VAL A 38 -17.30 -2.29 -14.89
CA VAL A 38 -16.67 -2.61 -16.19
C VAL A 38 -17.69 -2.46 -17.32
N ALA A 39 -18.93 -2.90 -17.15
CA ALA A 39 -19.99 -2.76 -18.14
C ALA A 39 -20.25 -1.30 -18.55
N GLU A 40 -20.10 -0.34 -17.63
CA GLU A 40 -20.28 1.07 -17.93
C GLU A 40 -19.11 1.68 -18.71
N TYR A 41 -17.88 1.29 -18.37
CA TYR A 41 -16.66 1.89 -18.95
C TYR A 41 -16.12 1.14 -20.17
N ALA A 42 -16.47 -0.13 -20.36
CA ALA A 42 -15.96 -0.98 -21.44
C ALA A 42 -16.82 -0.95 -22.72
N LYS A 43 -17.81 -0.05 -22.82
CA LYS A 43 -18.69 0.07 -24.00
C LYS A 43 -17.95 0.36 -25.31
N VAL A 44 -16.73 0.88 -25.22
CA VAL A 44 -15.82 1.06 -26.37
C VAL A 44 -15.48 -0.27 -27.07
N PHE A 45 -15.61 -1.41 -26.37
CA PHE A 45 -15.37 -2.75 -26.89
C PHE A 45 -16.66 -3.48 -27.34
N GLY A 46 -17.80 -2.79 -27.40
CA GLY A 46 -19.10 -3.34 -27.76
C GLY A 46 -20.10 -3.38 -26.60
N GLU A 47 -21.31 -3.88 -26.86
CA GLU A 47 -22.33 -4.06 -25.82
C GLU A 47 -21.83 -5.01 -24.74
N GLN A 48 -22.02 -4.61 -23.48
CA GLN A 48 -21.51 -5.34 -22.32
C GLN A 48 -22.64 -6.08 -21.61
N ASN A 49 -22.38 -7.35 -21.28
CA ASN A 49 -23.29 -8.16 -20.47
C ASN A 49 -22.69 -8.38 -19.07
N VAL A 50 -23.36 -7.89 -18.04
CA VAL A 50 -22.87 -7.97 -16.65
C VAL A 50 -22.68 -9.41 -16.19
N GLN A 51 -23.57 -10.32 -16.58
CA GLN A 51 -23.47 -11.74 -16.20
C GLN A 51 -22.23 -12.40 -16.84
N ALA A 52 -22.01 -12.16 -18.13
CA ALA A 52 -20.80 -12.65 -18.82
C ALA A 52 -19.51 -12.08 -18.20
N LEU A 53 -19.51 -10.78 -17.88
CA LEU A 53 -18.37 -10.14 -17.19
C LEU A 53 -18.11 -10.75 -15.79
N MET A 54 -19.16 -11.08 -15.05
CA MET A 54 -19.02 -11.76 -13.76
C MET A 54 -18.41 -13.16 -13.90
N GLU A 55 -18.82 -13.90 -14.93
CA GLU A 55 -18.31 -15.24 -15.24
C GLU A 55 -16.82 -15.21 -15.61
N GLU A 56 -16.38 -14.20 -16.35
CA GLU A 56 -14.95 -14.00 -16.69
C GLU A 56 -14.12 -13.45 -15.52
N LEU A 57 -14.67 -12.55 -14.71
CA LEU A 57 -13.94 -11.96 -13.57
C LEU A 57 -13.68 -12.95 -12.43
N ARG A 58 -14.54 -13.96 -12.26
CA ARG A 58 -14.44 -14.91 -11.15
C ARG A 58 -13.16 -15.76 -11.22
N PRO A 59 -12.80 -16.41 -12.36
CA PRO A 59 -11.52 -17.09 -12.53
C PRO A 59 -10.30 -16.22 -12.23
N HIS A 60 -10.32 -14.93 -12.61
CA HIS A 60 -9.22 -14.02 -12.31
C HIS A 60 -9.05 -13.80 -10.80
N MET A 61 -10.15 -13.62 -10.06
CA MET A 61 -10.12 -13.49 -8.60
C MET A 61 -9.66 -14.77 -7.92
N ASP A 62 -10.12 -15.93 -8.41
CA ASP A 62 -9.72 -17.23 -7.89
C ASP A 62 -8.23 -17.50 -8.15
N SER A 63 -7.70 -17.10 -9.31
CA SER A 63 -6.27 -17.21 -9.64
C SER A 63 -5.40 -16.40 -8.67
N VAL A 64 -5.80 -15.16 -8.38
CA VAL A 64 -5.11 -14.31 -7.39
C VAL A 64 -5.16 -14.93 -6.00
N ASN A 65 -6.30 -15.49 -5.59
CA ASN A 65 -6.42 -16.19 -4.30
C ASN A 65 -5.51 -17.43 -4.22
N ASN A 66 -5.23 -18.07 -5.35
CA ASN A 66 -4.31 -19.20 -5.45
C ASN A 66 -2.83 -18.79 -5.58
N GLY A 67 -2.54 -17.48 -5.56
CA GLY A 67 -1.18 -16.93 -5.65
C GLY A 67 -0.67 -16.73 -7.08
N ASP A 68 -1.49 -16.96 -8.10
CA ASP A 68 -1.13 -16.61 -9.48
C ASP A 68 -1.45 -15.13 -9.75
N LEU A 69 -0.39 -14.34 -9.90
CA LEU A 69 -0.46 -12.91 -10.14
C LEU A 69 -0.17 -12.52 -11.60
N GLN A 70 0.00 -13.47 -12.53
CA GLN A 70 0.41 -13.18 -13.91
C GLN A 70 -0.50 -12.14 -14.59
N HIS A 71 -1.81 -12.27 -14.41
CA HIS A 71 -2.77 -11.30 -14.96
C HIS A 71 -2.59 -9.91 -14.35
N CYS A 72 -2.41 -9.81 -13.03
CA CYS A 72 -2.15 -8.54 -12.35
C CYS A 72 -0.84 -7.91 -12.78
N GLU A 73 0.22 -8.71 -12.96
CA GLU A 73 1.51 -8.25 -13.47
C GLU A 73 1.36 -7.67 -14.89
N ALA A 74 0.71 -8.40 -15.80
CA ALA A 74 0.43 -7.94 -17.16
C ALA A 74 -0.42 -6.66 -17.18
N MET A 75 -1.44 -6.58 -16.31
CA MET A 75 -2.27 -5.39 -16.17
C MET A 75 -1.46 -4.17 -15.72
N LEU A 76 -0.58 -4.33 -14.72
CA LEU A 76 0.27 -3.23 -14.23
C LEU A 76 1.26 -2.77 -15.30
N VAL A 77 1.85 -3.68 -16.07
CA VAL A 77 2.72 -3.33 -17.21
C VAL A 77 1.94 -2.53 -18.26
N GLY A 78 0.73 -2.98 -18.62
CA GLY A 78 -0.15 -2.27 -19.56
C GLY A 78 -0.52 -0.86 -19.06
N GLN A 79 -0.88 -0.73 -17.78
CA GLN A 79 -1.19 0.56 -17.16
C GLN A 79 0.03 1.50 -17.16
N ALA A 80 1.22 1.00 -16.85
CA ALA A 80 2.45 1.79 -16.89
C ALA A 80 2.74 2.34 -18.28
N HIS A 81 2.55 1.54 -19.34
CA HIS A 81 2.68 1.97 -20.74
C HIS A 81 1.62 3.00 -21.14
N ALA A 82 0.36 2.83 -20.71
CA ALA A 82 -0.70 3.80 -20.98
C ALA A 82 -0.39 5.16 -20.31
N LEU A 83 0.01 5.16 -19.04
CA LEU A 83 0.41 6.36 -18.30
C LEU A 83 1.64 7.04 -18.91
N GLN A 84 2.61 6.26 -19.36
CA GLN A 84 3.78 6.79 -20.08
C GLN A 84 3.37 7.47 -21.40
N SER A 85 2.43 6.87 -22.14
CA SER A 85 1.91 7.44 -23.38
C SER A 85 1.17 8.76 -23.12
N ILE A 86 0.39 8.83 -22.03
CA ILE A 86 -0.26 10.07 -21.59
C ILE A 86 0.78 11.14 -21.24
N PHE A 87 1.83 10.79 -20.48
CA PHE A 87 2.93 11.71 -20.17
C PHE A 87 3.57 12.28 -21.44
N MET A 88 3.91 11.41 -22.40
CA MET A 88 4.53 11.84 -23.66
C MET A 88 3.60 12.74 -24.48
N ASN A 89 2.33 12.38 -24.60
CA ASN A 89 1.34 13.18 -25.33
C ASN A 89 1.15 14.56 -24.69
N LEU A 90 0.96 14.63 -23.37
CA LEU A 90 0.73 15.88 -22.66
C LEU A 90 1.98 16.77 -22.65
N SER A 91 3.18 16.19 -22.54
CA SER A 91 4.45 16.93 -22.62
C SER A 91 4.62 17.58 -23.99
N ARG A 92 4.35 16.82 -25.07
CA ARG A 92 4.37 17.36 -26.43
C ARG A 92 3.32 18.46 -26.61
N ARG A 93 2.13 18.33 -26.02
CA ARG A 93 1.12 19.40 -26.07
C ARG A 93 1.56 20.64 -25.31
N ALA A 94 2.17 20.48 -24.13
CA ALA A 94 2.64 21.58 -23.31
C ALA A 94 3.63 22.47 -24.06
N VAL A 95 4.68 21.90 -24.67
CA VAL A 95 5.72 22.68 -25.39
C VAL A 95 5.19 23.44 -26.61
N ASN A 96 4.01 23.05 -27.12
CA ASN A 96 3.35 23.71 -28.24
C ASN A 96 2.27 24.72 -27.78
N GLN A 97 2.18 25.04 -26.49
CA GLN A 97 1.26 26.06 -25.99
C GLN A 97 1.92 27.44 -25.97
N GLU A 98 1.20 28.43 -26.50
CA GLU A 98 1.58 29.84 -26.46
C GLU A 98 1.28 30.49 -25.10
N TYR A 99 0.17 30.08 -24.48
CA TYR A 99 -0.31 30.65 -23.23
C TYR A 99 0.15 29.84 -22.01
N LEU A 100 0.69 30.55 -21.02
CA LEU A 100 1.24 29.97 -19.79
C LEU A 100 0.27 29.07 -19.03
N LYS A 101 -1.02 29.43 -18.98
CA LYS A 101 -2.03 28.64 -18.26
C LYS A 101 -2.21 27.23 -18.84
N GLN A 102 -2.24 27.11 -20.16
CA GLN A 102 -2.40 25.85 -20.88
C GLN A 102 -1.09 25.05 -20.80
N TYR A 103 0.05 25.73 -20.94
CA TYR A 103 1.38 25.15 -20.74
C TYR A 103 1.47 24.49 -19.35
N GLU A 104 1.18 25.25 -18.29
CA GLU A 104 1.23 24.79 -16.90
C GLU A 104 0.25 23.64 -16.66
N MET A 105 -0.99 23.74 -17.15
CA MET A 105 -1.99 22.69 -17.00
C MET A 105 -1.53 21.37 -17.60
N TYR A 106 -1.10 21.37 -18.87
CA TYR A 106 -0.65 20.15 -19.54
C TYR A 106 0.63 19.60 -18.91
N LEU A 107 1.60 20.46 -18.60
CA LEU A 107 2.85 20.03 -17.97
C LEU A 107 2.60 19.41 -16.60
N ARG A 108 1.73 20.00 -15.77
CA ARG A 108 1.36 19.45 -14.47
C ARG A 108 0.67 18.09 -14.57
N LEU A 109 -0.26 17.93 -15.51
CA LEU A 109 -0.91 16.64 -15.76
C LEU A 109 0.09 15.60 -16.30
N ALA A 110 1.04 16.01 -17.15
CA ALA A 110 2.09 15.15 -17.68
C ALA A 110 2.97 14.62 -16.54
N LEU A 111 3.51 15.49 -15.69
CA LEU A 111 4.35 15.10 -14.55
C LEU A 111 3.59 14.22 -13.56
N LYS A 112 2.28 14.45 -13.39
CA LYS A 112 1.43 13.53 -12.61
C LYS A 112 1.36 12.15 -13.26
N ALA A 113 1.13 12.04 -14.57
CA ALA A 113 1.10 10.76 -15.28
C ALA A 113 2.45 10.02 -15.20
N GLN A 114 3.56 10.73 -15.34
CA GLN A 114 4.91 10.17 -15.16
C GLN A 114 5.09 9.57 -13.75
N ASN A 115 4.74 10.32 -12.70
CA ASN A 115 4.86 9.83 -11.34
C ASN A 115 3.96 8.60 -11.10
N GLN A 116 2.75 8.59 -11.65
CA GLN A 116 1.86 7.43 -11.56
C GLN A 116 2.44 6.21 -12.29
N SER A 117 3.02 6.38 -13.49
CA SER A 117 3.67 5.29 -14.23
C SER A 117 4.82 4.66 -13.41
N ARG A 118 5.68 5.50 -12.81
CA ARG A 118 6.74 5.03 -11.89
C ARG A 118 6.17 4.26 -10.71
N MET A 119 5.12 4.78 -10.06
CA MET A 119 4.49 4.11 -8.91
C MET A 119 3.85 2.76 -9.28
N THR A 120 3.29 2.63 -10.49
CA THR A 120 2.80 1.35 -11.02
C THR A 120 3.93 0.34 -11.17
N LEU A 121 5.07 0.74 -11.74
CA LEU A 121 6.25 -0.12 -11.88
C LEU A 121 6.88 -0.48 -10.52
N GLU A 122 6.88 0.43 -9.56
CA GLU A 122 7.31 0.15 -8.19
C GLU A 122 6.38 -0.84 -7.49
N THR A 123 5.08 -0.74 -7.72
CA THR A 123 4.10 -1.72 -7.23
C THR A 123 4.39 -3.10 -7.81
N LEU A 124 4.65 -3.18 -9.12
CA LEU A 124 5.05 -4.43 -9.78
C LEU A 124 6.35 -5.01 -9.20
N ALA A 125 7.36 -4.17 -8.99
CA ALA A 125 8.63 -4.59 -8.38
C ALA A 125 8.44 -5.14 -6.95
N LYS A 126 7.56 -4.51 -6.16
CA LYS A 126 7.20 -4.98 -4.81
C LYS A 126 6.41 -6.29 -4.82
N ILE A 127 5.56 -6.51 -5.84
CA ILE A 127 4.86 -7.78 -6.02
C ILE A 127 5.87 -8.89 -6.36
N LYS A 128 6.82 -8.62 -7.27
CA LYS A 128 7.88 -9.57 -7.66
C LYS A 128 8.85 -9.87 -6.52
N ASN A 129 9.20 -8.86 -5.74
CA ASN A 129 10.16 -8.94 -4.65
C ASN A 129 9.55 -8.35 -3.37
N PRO A 130 8.70 -9.11 -2.65
CA PRO A 130 8.11 -8.64 -1.41
C PRO A 130 9.21 -8.26 -0.42
N PRO A 131 9.15 -7.08 0.23
CA PRO A 131 10.15 -6.70 1.22
C PRO A 131 10.14 -7.74 2.34
N VAL A 132 11.32 -8.29 2.65
CA VAL A 132 11.49 -9.19 3.80
C VAL A 132 11.34 -8.34 5.06
N VAL A 133 10.13 -8.24 5.57
CA VAL A 133 9.88 -7.66 6.89
C VAL A 133 10.29 -8.72 7.90
N PHE A 134 11.52 -8.60 8.41
CA PHE A 134 11.90 -9.28 9.64
C PHE A 134 11.05 -8.67 10.75
N ALA A 135 9.87 -9.26 11.00
CA ALA A 135 9.16 -9.04 12.24
C ALA A 135 10.08 -9.58 13.34
N LYS A 136 10.94 -8.72 13.91
CA LYS A 136 11.54 -8.98 15.21
C LYS A 136 10.35 -9.30 16.09
N GLN A 137 10.20 -10.57 16.44
CA GLN A 137 9.26 -11.01 17.47
C GLN A 137 9.65 -10.24 18.72
N ALA A 138 9.03 -9.07 18.92
CA ALA A 138 8.86 -8.52 20.24
C ALA A 138 7.92 -9.52 20.92
N ASN A 139 8.53 -10.55 21.50
CA ASN A 139 7.91 -11.32 22.56
C ASN A 139 7.54 -10.24 23.60
N ILE A 140 6.28 -9.83 23.62
CA ILE A 140 5.75 -8.92 24.63
C ILE A 140 5.71 -9.75 25.91
N ASN A 141 6.86 -9.89 26.54
CA ASN A 141 7.01 -10.35 27.90
C ASN A 141 8.25 -9.70 28.56
N GLN A 142 8.58 -8.47 28.16
CA GLN A 142 9.66 -7.66 28.73
C GLN A 142 9.16 -6.22 28.89
N GLY A 143 8.40 -5.97 29.95
CA GLY A 143 7.99 -4.62 30.32
C GLY A 143 6.71 -4.58 31.14
N SER A 144 6.82 -4.89 32.43
CA SER A 144 5.82 -4.64 33.48
C SER A 144 4.52 -5.46 33.42
N GLY A 145 4.53 -6.59 34.14
CA GLY A 145 3.29 -7.19 34.63
C GLY A 145 3.31 -8.71 34.55
N ASN A 146 3.78 -9.33 35.62
CA ASN A 146 3.61 -10.75 35.88
C ASN A 146 2.12 -11.07 35.68
N GLN A 147 1.75 -11.81 34.63
CA GLN A 147 0.37 -12.23 34.42
C GLN A 147 0.06 -13.34 35.43
N GLN A 148 -0.23 -12.94 36.67
CA GLN A 148 -0.74 -13.83 37.69
C GLN A 148 -2.21 -14.07 37.43
N VAL A 149 -2.55 -15.30 37.05
CA VAL A 149 -3.93 -15.79 37.08
C VAL A 149 -4.24 -16.16 38.53
N ASN A 150 -4.98 -15.31 39.23
CA ASN A 150 -5.39 -15.55 40.61
C ASN A 150 -6.71 -16.32 40.63
N ASN A 151 -6.67 -17.62 40.97
CA ASN A 151 -7.87 -18.42 41.24
C ASN A 151 -7.85 -18.89 42.71
N GLY A 152 -8.39 -18.07 43.63
CA GLY A 152 -8.75 -18.32 45.05
C GLY A 152 -7.63 -18.88 45.96
N THR A 153 -7.17 -18.26 47.04
CA THR A 153 -7.86 -17.87 48.31
C THR A 153 -6.77 -17.15 49.16
N PRO A 154 -7.05 -16.11 49.96
CA PRO A 154 -5.98 -15.38 50.65
C PRO A 154 -5.54 -16.09 51.94
N ALA A 155 -4.23 -16.27 52.12
CA ALA A 155 -3.62 -16.74 53.37
C ALA A 155 -2.58 -15.71 53.88
N PRO A 156 -2.35 -15.65 55.22
CA PRO A 156 -2.04 -14.41 55.91
C PRO A 156 -0.56 -14.03 55.94
N ALA A 157 -0.33 -12.74 56.19
CA ALA A 157 0.96 -12.07 56.23
C ALA A 157 1.98 -12.76 57.17
N SER A 158 3.21 -12.92 56.68
CA SER A 158 4.37 -13.19 57.54
C SER A 158 5.63 -12.47 57.01
N HIS A 159 6.15 -11.62 57.91
CA HIS A 159 7.52 -11.13 58.09
C HIS A 159 8.32 -10.48 56.94
N ALA A 160 8.74 -9.25 57.24
CA ALA A 160 9.74 -8.46 56.54
C ALA A 160 11.11 -9.16 56.48
N ALA A 161 11.71 -9.20 55.28
CA ALA A 161 13.14 -9.34 55.09
C ALA A 161 13.62 -8.25 54.13
N LYS A 162 14.53 -7.43 54.63
CA LYS A 162 15.15 -6.27 53.98
C LYS A 162 15.91 -6.72 52.72
N ASN A 163 15.43 -6.40 51.53
CA ASN A 163 16.19 -6.62 50.30
C ASN A 163 17.15 -5.43 50.10
N ILE A 164 18.44 -5.67 50.35
CA ILE A 164 19.51 -4.70 50.12
C ILE A 164 19.64 -4.55 48.61
N ASN A 165 19.23 -3.40 48.09
CA ASN A 165 19.42 -3.01 46.70
C ASN A 165 20.92 -2.74 46.48
N GLN A 166 21.67 -3.73 46.00
CA GLN A 166 23.01 -3.48 45.46
C GLN A 166 22.83 -2.71 44.15
N GLN A 167 23.07 -1.40 44.24
CA GLN A 167 23.13 -0.50 43.10
C GLN A 167 24.11 -1.05 42.05
N ASN A 168 23.71 -0.92 40.78
CA ASN A 168 24.54 -1.16 39.61
C ASN A 168 25.96 -0.62 39.83
N GLU A 169 26.93 -1.52 39.94
CA GLU A 169 28.33 -1.15 39.77
C GLU A 169 28.52 -0.78 38.30
N LEU A 170 28.65 0.52 38.10
CA LEU A 170 29.18 1.16 36.90
C LEU A 170 30.53 0.49 36.58
N LEU A 171 30.62 -0.16 35.42
CA LEU A 171 31.87 -0.75 34.95
C LEU A 171 32.81 0.37 34.48
N GLU A 172 33.43 1.07 35.42
CA GLU A 172 34.61 1.88 35.16
C GLU A 172 35.79 0.94 34.96
N VAL A 173 36.04 0.57 33.70
CA VAL A 173 37.37 0.13 33.27
C VAL A 173 37.98 1.24 32.45
N GLN A 174 38.64 2.17 33.14
CA GLN A 174 39.70 2.97 32.58
C GLN A 174 40.90 2.04 32.29
N HIS A 175 41.17 1.79 31.02
CA HIS A 175 42.54 1.59 30.57
C HIS A 175 42.76 2.41 29.29
N GLY A 176 43.61 3.43 29.42
CA GLY A 176 44.56 3.85 28.39
C GLY A 176 43.99 4.45 27.11
N SER A 177 43.99 5.79 27.05
CA SER A 177 44.44 6.58 25.90
C SER A 177 44.39 5.90 24.51
N GLU A 178 43.43 6.29 23.68
CA GLU A 178 43.74 6.95 22.40
C GLU A 178 42.44 7.28 21.69
N THR A 179 42.17 8.58 21.58
CA THR A 179 41.29 9.14 20.57
C THR A 179 41.84 8.78 19.19
N MET A 180 41.44 7.64 18.63
CA MET A 180 41.72 7.33 17.23
C MET A 180 40.67 7.98 16.34
N ASP A 181 40.93 9.26 16.07
CA ASP A 181 40.53 9.97 14.86
C ASP A 181 40.94 9.15 13.62
N THR A 182 39.99 8.83 12.74
CA THR A 182 40.27 8.13 11.47
C THR A 182 40.17 9.08 10.27
N ARG A 183 40.69 10.30 10.39
CA ARG A 183 41.06 11.12 9.22
C ARG A 183 42.43 10.72 8.69
N ALA A 184 42.45 10.01 7.57
CA ALA A 184 43.63 9.93 6.72
C ALA A 184 43.77 11.22 5.89
N ALA A 185 44.87 11.95 6.11
CA ALA A 185 45.27 13.11 5.31
C ALA A 185 45.88 12.66 3.97
N GLY A 186 45.47 13.28 2.86
CA GLY A 186 45.97 13.01 1.52
C GLY A 186 47.42 13.47 1.32
N THR A 187 48.19 12.70 0.56
CA THR A 187 49.53 13.08 0.11
C THR A 187 49.44 13.77 -1.25
N ALA A 188 49.92 15.01 -1.33
CA ALA A 188 50.13 15.72 -2.57
C ALA A 188 51.32 15.11 -3.32
N ILE A 189 51.17 14.88 -4.63
CA ILE A 189 52.30 14.57 -5.51
C ILE A 189 52.57 15.82 -6.35
N GLY A 190 53.78 16.33 -6.22
CA GLY A 190 54.27 17.55 -6.87
C GLY A 190 54.40 17.38 -8.38
N LYS A 191 54.19 18.51 -9.09
CA LYS A 191 54.44 18.68 -10.52
C LYS A 191 55.91 18.46 -10.84
N ASP A 192 56.19 17.87 -12.00
CA ASP A 192 57.24 18.41 -12.87
C ASP A 192 57.00 18.15 -14.36
N LYS A 193 57.61 19.04 -15.15
CA LYS A 193 57.24 19.53 -16.48
C LYS A 193 58.40 19.23 -17.45
N ALA A 194 58.16 18.64 -18.62
CA ALA A 194 59.03 18.79 -19.81
C ALA A 194 58.40 18.28 -21.12
N MET A 195 58.12 19.22 -22.03
CA MET A 195 58.37 19.24 -23.49
C MET A 195 58.09 18.01 -24.39
N ALA A 196 57.22 18.17 -25.39
CA ALA A 196 57.60 18.27 -26.82
C ALA A 196 56.36 18.16 -27.74
N THR A 197 56.07 19.21 -28.49
CA THR A 197 55.31 19.15 -29.76
C THR A 197 56.30 18.85 -30.89
N LEU A 198 56.00 17.86 -31.70
CA LEU A 198 56.64 17.61 -33.00
C LEU A 198 55.60 17.93 -34.08
N ASP A 199 56.07 18.73 -35.04
CA ASP A 199 55.45 19.34 -36.24
C ASP A 199 54.03 18.95 -36.68
#